data_AF-A0A327HGY1-F1
#
_entry.id   AF-A0A327HGY1-F1
#
_cell.length_a   1.000
_cell.length_b   1.000
_cell.length_c   1.000
_cell.angle_alpha   90.00
_cell.angle_beta   90.00
_cell.angle_gamma   90.00
#
_symmetry.space_group_name_H-M   'P 1'
#
loop_
_entity.id
_entity.type
_entity.pdbx_description
1 polymer ?
#
loop_
_entity_poly.entity_id
_entity_poly.type
_entity_poly.pdbx_seq_one_letter_code
_entity_poly.pdbx_strand_id
1 'polypeptide(L)'
;MAGGKKRIRVAHELPKTRRLAIKKALEEHESEGRPDWDRSSEWGDIRYLRKRIKPGEMRTVMMPLLDVEMGDSWPIPITVFHGKRPGPVVTIIGGTHGDELTGPSACTNLLSSKFTGPDGALDPSFMAGTIRIVPVLNLPGYREKSRYFPDNRDLNRSFPGTSKGST
;
A
#
# COMPACT_ATOMS: atom_id res chain seq x y z
N MET A 1 36.82 26.96 40.39
CA MET A 1 36.64 25.62 39.79
C MET A 1 35.20 25.50 39.31
N ALA A 2 34.96 25.46 38.00
CA ALA A 2 33.60 25.43 37.45
C ALA A 2 33.08 23.97 37.44
N GLY A 3 32.07 23.69 38.28
CA GLY A 3 31.43 22.38 38.34
C GLY A 3 30.74 22.03 37.02
N GLY A 4 31.18 20.95 36.39
CA GLY A 4 30.57 20.44 35.16
C GLY A 4 29.11 20.05 35.40
N LYS A 5 28.18 20.68 34.67
CA LYS A 5 26.75 20.34 34.72
C LYS A 5 26.55 18.86 34.37
N LYS A 6 25.97 18.10 35.31
CA LYS A 6 25.67 16.67 35.15
C LYS A 6 24.57 16.52 34.08
N ARG A 7 24.89 15.91 32.95
CA ARG A 7 23.96 15.73 31.82
C ARG A 7 22.88 14.70 32.19
N ILE A 8 21.65 15.16 32.39
CA ILE A 8 20.48 14.29 32.63
C ILE A 8 20.19 13.55 31.33
N ARG A 9 20.28 12.21 31.34
CA ARG A 9 19.82 11.39 30.21
C ARG A 9 18.32 11.22 30.34
N VAL A 10 17.57 11.70 29.35
CA VAL A 10 16.13 11.47 29.26
C VAL A 10 15.91 10.01 28.82
N ALA A 11 14.96 9.30 29.41
CA ALA A 11 14.75 7.85 29.21
C ALA A 11 14.48 7.42 27.74
N HIS A 12 14.23 8.38 26.85
CA HIS A 12 13.98 8.15 25.41
C HIS A 12 15.06 8.74 24.50
N GLU A 13 16.20 9.18 25.03
CA GLU A 13 17.28 9.72 24.21
C GLU A 13 17.96 8.58 23.43
N LEU A 14 17.89 8.64 22.09
CA LEU A 14 18.56 7.69 21.21
C LEU A 14 20.06 7.57 21.57
N PRO A 15 20.62 6.35 21.62
CA PRO A 15 22.06 6.17 21.84
C PRO A 15 22.89 6.99 20.85
N LYS A 16 24.06 7.48 21.30
CA LYS A 16 24.94 8.31 20.47
C LYS A 16 25.30 7.62 19.15
N THR A 17 25.55 6.32 19.18
CA THR A 17 25.82 5.46 18.01
C THR A 17 24.68 5.49 17.00
N ARG A 18 23.43 5.36 17.46
CA ARG A 18 22.23 5.39 16.61
C ARG A 18 22.00 6.76 16.00
N ARG A 19 22.26 7.85 16.74
CA ARG A 19 22.21 9.22 16.20
C ARG A 19 23.25 9.46 15.10
N LEU A 20 24.48 8.99 15.30
CA LEU A 20 25.54 9.07 14.29
C LEU A 20 25.19 8.26 13.04
N ALA A 21 24.64 7.05 13.20
CA ALA A 21 24.20 6.23 12.08
C ALA A 21 23.05 6.89 11.28
N ILE A 22 22.05 7.45 11.97
CA ILE A 22 20.94 8.18 11.32
C ILE A 22 21.48 9.41 10.59
N LYS A 23 22.38 10.17 11.23
CA LYS A 23 22.96 11.37 10.61
C LYS A 23 23.76 11.02 9.35
N LYS A 24 24.60 9.98 9.43
CA LYS A 24 25.36 9.47 8.27
C LYS A 24 24.43 9.02 7.15
N ALA A 25 23.39 8.24 7.48
CA ALA A 25 22.41 7.78 6.49
C ALA A 25 21.62 8.93 5.85
N LEU A 26 21.31 10.00 6.59
CA LEU A 26 20.67 11.20 6.06
C LEU A 26 21.60 12.03 5.17
N GLU A 27 22.90 12.08 5.50
CA GLU A 27 23.92 12.75 4.68
C GLU A 27 24.23 11.99 3.38
N GLU A 28 24.19 10.65 3.42
CA GLU A 28 24.36 9.77 2.25
C GLU A 28 23.09 9.70 1.39
N HIS A 29 21.94 10.13 1.91
CA HIS A 29 20.67 10.09 1.17
C HIS A 29 20.56 11.29 0.23
N GLU A 30 20.86 11.07 -1.05
CA GLU A 30 20.49 12.01 -2.10
C GLU A 30 18.98 11.93 -2.33
N SER A 31 18.28 13.05 -2.12
CA SER A 31 16.87 13.13 -2.47
C SER A 31 16.74 13.08 -3.98
N GLU A 32 16.27 11.96 -4.53
CA GLU A 32 15.93 11.88 -5.94
C GLU A 32 14.81 12.88 -6.26
N GLY A 33 15.10 13.87 -7.11
CA GLY A 33 14.06 14.75 -7.64
C GLY A 33 13.06 13.92 -8.47
N ARG A 34 11.77 14.08 -8.20
CA ARG A 34 10.67 13.47 -8.97
C ARG A 34 9.96 14.54 -9.82
N PRO A 35 10.55 14.95 -10.95
CA PRO A 35 9.94 15.95 -11.82
C PRO A 35 8.59 15.47 -12.38
N ASP A 36 8.41 14.15 -12.51
CA ASP A 36 7.14 13.51 -12.86
C ASP A 36 6.02 13.75 -11.82
N TRP A 37 6.35 14.18 -10.59
CA TRP A 37 5.37 14.54 -9.56
C TRP A 37 5.13 16.05 -9.46
N ASP A 38 5.80 16.86 -10.28
CA ASP A 38 5.53 18.28 -10.37
C ASP A 38 4.10 18.51 -10.90
N ARG A 39 3.41 19.52 -10.38
CA ARG A 39 2.07 19.93 -10.83
C ARG A 39 2.03 20.38 -12.28
N SER A 40 3.17 20.79 -12.83
CA SER A 40 3.31 21.17 -14.24
C SER A 40 3.41 19.95 -15.18
N SER A 41 3.62 18.75 -14.63
CA SER A 41 3.79 17.54 -15.42
C SER A 41 2.47 17.04 -16.01
N GLU A 42 2.57 16.43 -17.19
CA GLU A 42 1.47 15.75 -17.87
C GLU A 42 0.84 14.68 -16.96
N TRP A 43 -0.47 14.77 -16.72
CA TRP A 43 -1.21 13.82 -15.90
C TRP A 43 -2.43 13.30 -16.65
N GLY A 44 -2.29 12.08 -17.17
CA GLY A 44 -3.30 11.42 -17.97
C GLY A 44 -3.86 10.19 -17.29
N ASP A 45 -4.81 9.56 -17.97
CA ASP A 45 -5.43 8.32 -17.54
C ASP A 45 -4.42 7.19 -17.31
N ILE A 46 -4.70 6.39 -16.29
CA ILE A 46 -3.98 5.14 -16.04
C ILE A 46 -4.77 3.93 -16.53
N ARG A 47 -4.05 2.86 -16.88
CA ARG A 47 -4.63 1.54 -17.14
C ARG A 47 -4.29 0.56 -16.03
N TYR A 48 -5.29 -0.12 -15.51
CA TYR A 48 -5.14 -1.19 -14.51
C TYR A 48 -6.01 -2.39 -14.89
N LEU A 49 -5.41 -3.57 -15.08
CA LEU A 49 -6.10 -4.82 -15.50
C LEU A 49 -7.12 -4.61 -16.64
N ARG A 50 -6.68 -3.91 -17.71
CA ARG A 50 -7.48 -3.52 -18.89
C ARG A 50 -8.59 -2.47 -18.65
N LYS A 51 -8.71 -1.91 -17.46
CA LYS A 51 -9.62 -0.80 -17.16
C LYS A 51 -8.88 0.53 -17.23
N ARG A 52 -9.48 1.50 -17.92
CA ARG A 52 -9.03 2.90 -17.96
C ARG A 52 -9.60 3.63 -16.73
N ILE A 53 -8.78 4.42 -16.06
CA ILE A 53 -9.16 5.21 -14.88
C ILE A 53 -8.70 6.64 -15.11
N LYS A 54 -9.65 7.58 -15.14
CA LYS A 54 -9.41 9.00 -15.42
C LYS A 54 -8.88 9.73 -14.19
N PRO A 55 -8.14 10.84 -14.35
CA PRO A 55 -7.79 11.71 -13.24
C PRO A 55 -9.05 12.19 -12.51
N GLY A 56 -9.06 12.10 -11.17
CA GLY A 56 -10.23 12.38 -10.34
C GLY A 56 -11.24 11.23 -10.24
N GLU A 57 -10.90 10.02 -10.68
CA GLU A 57 -11.78 8.84 -10.62
C GLU A 57 -11.40 7.90 -9.48
N MET A 58 -12.42 7.39 -8.79
CA MET A 58 -12.33 6.21 -7.92
C MET A 58 -12.99 5.03 -8.65
N ARG A 59 -12.26 3.93 -8.80
CA ARG A 59 -12.77 2.74 -9.49
C ARG A 59 -12.32 1.46 -8.82
N THR A 60 -13.27 0.57 -8.52
CA THR A 60 -12.95 -0.81 -8.10
C THR A 60 -12.81 -1.71 -9.32
N VAL A 61 -11.68 -2.42 -9.39
CA VAL A 61 -11.35 -3.39 -10.43
C VAL A 61 -11.24 -4.76 -9.79
N MET A 62 -11.95 -5.73 -10.35
CA MET A 62 -11.95 -7.12 -9.89
C MET A 62 -10.80 -7.88 -10.56
N MET A 63 -9.82 -8.32 -9.76
CA MET A 63 -8.67 -9.09 -10.22
C MET A 63 -8.96 -10.59 -10.10
N PRO A 64 -9.00 -11.36 -11.20
CA PRO A 64 -9.11 -12.81 -11.14
C PRO A 64 -7.74 -13.39 -10.76
N LEU A 65 -7.50 -13.63 -9.47
CA LEU A 65 -6.27 -14.29 -9.00
C LEU A 65 -6.38 -15.82 -9.06
N LEU A 66 -7.58 -16.34 -8.85
CA LEU A 66 -7.87 -17.76 -8.85
C LEU A 66 -8.60 -18.13 -10.14
N ASP A 67 -7.99 -19.02 -10.90
CA ASP A 67 -8.67 -19.73 -11.98
C ASP A 67 -9.31 -20.98 -11.37
N VAL A 68 -10.64 -20.96 -11.24
CA VAL A 68 -11.40 -22.04 -10.58
C VAL A 68 -12.08 -22.86 -11.67
N GLU A 69 -11.68 -24.12 -11.82
CA GLU A 69 -12.25 -25.02 -12.85
C GLU A 69 -13.72 -25.41 -12.55
N MET A 70 -14.08 -25.52 -11.26
CA MET A 70 -15.44 -25.80 -10.82
C MET A 70 -15.80 -24.97 -9.59
N GLY A 71 -16.86 -24.16 -9.68
CA GLY A 71 -17.38 -23.35 -8.58
C GLY A 71 -17.40 -21.85 -8.88
N ASP A 72 -17.69 -21.05 -7.84
CA ASP A 72 -17.73 -19.59 -7.95
C ASP A 72 -16.34 -19.00 -8.08
N SER A 73 -16.20 -17.97 -8.92
CA SER A 73 -14.97 -17.19 -9.02
C SER A 73 -14.71 -16.36 -7.75
N TRP A 74 -13.45 -16.18 -7.38
CA TRP A 74 -13.03 -15.40 -6.21
C TRP A 74 -12.24 -14.15 -6.66
N PRO A 75 -12.90 -13.18 -7.29
CA PRO A 75 -12.22 -11.96 -7.72
C PRO A 75 -11.79 -11.14 -6.51
N ILE A 76 -10.55 -10.67 -6.56
CA ILE A 76 -10.00 -9.79 -5.53
C ILE A 76 -10.37 -8.35 -5.88
N PRO A 77 -11.09 -7.63 -5.01
CA PRO A 77 -11.43 -6.23 -5.24
C PRO A 77 -10.21 -5.35 -5.02
N ILE A 78 -9.84 -4.60 -6.06
CA ILE A 78 -8.78 -3.60 -6.01
C ILE A 78 -9.39 -2.23 -6.26
N THR A 79 -9.50 -1.42 -5.22
CA THR A 79 -10.02 -0.06 -5.35
C THR A 79 -8.87 0.88 -5.69
N VAL A 80 -8.99 1.55 -6.83
CA VAL A 80 -8.00 2.49 -7.33
C VAL A 80 -8.55 3.90 -7.24
N PHE A 81 -7.80 4.77 -6.58
CA PHE A 81 -8.01 6.21 -6.48
C PHE A 81 -6.97 6.88 -7.35
N HIS A 82 -7.38 7.54 -8.42
CA HIS A 82 -6.47 8.26 -9.29
C HIS A 82 -6.71 9.75 -9.13
N GLY A 83 -5.80 10.43 -8.43
CA GLY A 83 -5.92 11.86 -8.11
C GLY A 83 -5.90 12.73 -9.36
N LYS A 84 -6.39 13.98 -9.26
CA LYS A 84 -6.32 14.95 -10.36
C LYS A 84 -4.92 15.50 -10.63
N ARG A 85 -4.00 15.36 -9.67
CA ARG A 85 -2.65 15.94 -9.75
C ARG A 85 -1.58 14.84 -9.90
N PRO A 86 -0.47 15.12 -10.61
CA PRO A 86 0.72 14.29 -10.60
C PRO A 86 1.17 13.91 -9.19
N GLY A 87 1.69 12.70 -9.03
CA GLY A 87 2.22 12.24 -7.75
C GLY A 87 2.51 10.74 -7.72
N PRO A 88 2.93 10.23 -6.54
CA PRO A 88 3.35 8.85 -6.38
C PRO A 88 2.23 7.85 -6.63
N VAL A 89 2.60 6.64 -7.02
CA VAL A 89 1.69 5.49 -7.03
C VAL A 89 1.97 4.63 -5.79
N VAL A 90 0.97 4.50 -4.91
CA VAL A 90 1.08 3.71 -3.67
C VAL A 90 0.10 2.54 -3.74
N THR A 91 0.56 1.34 -3.39
CA THR A 91 -0.30 0.16 -3.27
C THR A 91 -0.29 -0.31 -1.82
N ILE A 92 -1.48 -0.46 -1.25
CA ILE A 92 -1.72 -0.93 0.12
C ILE A 92 -2.39 -2.29 0.02
N ILE A 93 -1.75 -3.31 0.57
CA ILE A 93 -2.19 -4.70 0.49
C ILE A 93 -2.42 -5.21 1.92
N GLY A 94 -3.61 -5.74 2.16
CA GLY A 94 -3.98 -6.47 3.37
C GLY A 94 -4.25 -7.94 3.07
N GLY A 95 -4.23 -8.76 4.12
CA GLY A 95 -4.67 -10.16 4.05
C GLY A 95 -3.81 -11.02 3.12
N THR A 96 -2.50 -10.79 3.07
CA THR A 96 -1.57 -11.71 2.38
C THR A 96 -1.59 -13.09 3.03
N HIS A 97 -1.66 -13.13 4.37
CA HIS A 97 -2.09 -14.29 5.13
C HIS A 97 -3.54 -14.07 5.57
N GLY A 98 -4.35 -15.12 5.55
CA GLY A 98 -5.78 -15.03 5.84
C GLY A 98 -6.13 -14.90 7.32
N ASP A 99 -5.22 -15.28 8.21
CA ASP A 99 -5.35 -15.17 9.67
C ASP A 99 -4.94 -13.80 10.23
N GLU A 100 -4.43 -12.89 9.38
CA GLU A 100 -3.96 -11.55 9.77
C GLU A 100 -5.02 -10.46 9.50
N LEU A 101 -5.93 -10.25 10.46
CA LEU A 101 -7.11 -9.37 10.29
C LEU A 101 -6.81 -7.85 10.33
N THR A 102 -5.69 -7.45 10.91
CA THR A 102 -5.37 -6.02 11.12
C THR A 102 -5.21 -5.26 9.80
N GLY A 103 -4.52 -5.84 8.82
CA GLY A 103 -4.34 -5.24 7.50
C GLY A 103 -5.65 -5.06 6.74
N PRO A 104 -6.47 -6.12 6.58
CA PRO A 104 -7.82 -6.03 6.00
C PRO A 104 -8.72 -5.01 6.68
N SER A 105 -8.69 -4.96 8.02
CA SER A 105 -9.47 -3.98 8.80
C SER A 105 -9.03 -2.55 8.50
N ALA A 106 -7.72 -2.27 8.50
CA ALA A 106 -7.18 -0.96 8.14
C ALA A 106 -7.53 -0.57 6.70
N CYS A 107 -7.41 -1.49 5.74
CA CYS A 107 -7.79 -1.24 4.35
C CYS A 107 -9.29 -0.93 4.21
N THR A 108 -10.15 -1.67 4.90
CA THR A 108 -11.60 -1.44 4.90
C THR A 108 -11.94 -0.09 5.51
N ASN A 109 -11.25 0.31 6.59
CA ASN A 109 -11.40 1.64 7.18
C ASN A 109 -10.97 2.75 6.21
N LEU A 110 -9.84 2.59 5.49
CA LEU A 110 -9.43 3.52 4.44
C LEU A 110 -10.45 3.60 3.30
N LEU A 111 -11.20 2.53 3.03
CA LEU A 111 -12.28 2.54 2.02
C LEU A 111 -13.60 3.14 2.53
N SER A 112 -13.71 3.46 3.82
CA SER A 112 -14.91 4.07 4.37
C SER A 112 -15.15 5.49 3.84
N SER A 113 -16.41 5.93 3.88
CA SER A 113 -16.82 7.27 3.45
C SER A 113 -16.08 8.41 4.17
N LYS A 114 -15.54 8.17 5.37
CA LYS A 114 -14.71 9.13 6.10
C LYS A 114 -13.45 9.52 5.30
N PHE A 115 -12.87 8.58 4.57
CA PHE A 115 -11.67 8.82 3.78
C PHE A 115 -11.99 9.03 2.30
N THR A 116 -13.00 8.33 1.77
CA THR A 116 -13.31 8.30 0.32
C THR A 116 -14.41 9.27 -0.09
N GLY A 117 -15.16 9.83 0.87
CA GLY A 117 -16.21 10.80 0.60
C GLY A 117 -15.66 12.17 0.17
N PRO A 118 -16.56 13.13 -0.16
CA PRO A 118 -16.18 14.49 -0.51
C PRO A 118 -15.29 15.12 0.56
N ASP A 119 -14.21 15.77 0.14
CA ASP A 119 -13.21 16.41 1.02
C ASP A 119 -12.46 15.42 1.94
N GLY A 120 -12.65 14.11 1.75
CA GLY A 120 -11.91 13.06 2.42
C GLY A 120 -10.45 13.02 1.94
N ALA A 121 -9.56 12.47 2.77
CA ALA A 121 -8.13 12.39 2.43
C ALA A 121 -7.84 11.52 1.19
N LEU A 122 -8.77 10.64 0.81
CA LEU A 122 -8.70 9.80 -0.39
C LEU A 122 -9.69 10.24 -1.49
N ASP A 123 -10.22 11.47 -1.42
CA ASP A 123 -11.01 12.05 -2.51
C ASP A 123 -10.11 12.29 -3.73
N PRO A 124 -10.34 11.59 -4.87
CA PRO A 124 -9.55 11.76 -6.08
C PRO A 124 -9.54 13.20 -6.62
N SER A 125 -10.55 14.02 -6.28
CA SER A 125 -10.65 15.41 -6.71
C SER A 125 -9.53 16.28 -6.16
N PHE A 126 -8.98 15.94 -4.99
CA PHE A 126 -7.94 16.70 -4.30
C PHE A 126 -6.63 15.94 -4.14
N MET A 127 -6.63 14.62 -4.36
CA MET A 127 -5.42 13.80 -4.28
C MET A 127 -4.36 14.15 -5.34
N ALA A 128 -3.11 13.85 -5.00
CA ALA A 128 -1.98 13.82 -5.91
C ALA A 128 -1.47 12.38 -6.02
N GLY A 129 -1.25 11.90 -7.24
CA GLY A 129 -0.82 10.53 -7.51
C GLY A 129 -1.97 9.52 -7.54
N THR A 130 -1.64 8.26 -7.28
CA THR A 130 -2.59 7.14 -7.36
C THR A 130 -2.45 6.24 -6.14
N ILE A 131 -3.56 5.85 -5.53
CA ILE A 131 -3.59 4.86 -4.45
C ILE A 131 -4.36 3.62 -4.93
N ARG A 132 -3.83 2.44 -4.64
CA ARG A 132 -4.48 1.15 -4.89
C ARG A 132 -4.63 0.44 -3.57
N ILE A 133 -5.84 0.05 -3.21
CA ILE A 133 -6.13 -0.65 -1.96
C ILE A 133 -6.66 -2.04 -2.29
N VAL A 134 -5.99 -3.05 -1.76
CA VAL A 134 -6.35 -4.46 -1.84
C VAL A 134 -6.61 -4.95 -0.42
N PRO A 135 -7.87 -4.97 0.07
CA PRO A 135 -8.13 -5.29 1.47
C PRO A 135 -7.73 -6.72 1.86
N VAL A 136 -8.01 -7.69 0.98
CA VAL A 136 -7.73 -9.11 1.21
C VAL A 136 -7.17 -9.71 -0.07
N LEU A 137 -5.87 -10.05 -0.06
CA LEU A 137 -5.22 -10.73 -1.17
C LEU A 137 -5.49 -12.25 -1.15
N ASN A 138 -5.32 -12.91 0.00
CA ASN A 138 -5.64 -14.33 0.19
C ASN A 138 -7.11 -14.50 0.61
N LEU A 139 -8.04 -14.31 -0.32
CA LEU A 139 -9.47 -14.38 -0.02
C LEU A 139 -9.93 -15.76 0.52
N PRO A 140 -9.46 -16.91 -0.02
CA PRO A 140 -9.80 -18.22 0.54
C PRO A 140 -9.24 -18.41 1.95
N GLY A 141 -7.95 -18.13 2.16
CA GLY A 141 -7.33 -18.22 3.48
C GLY A 141 -7.99 -17.29 4.48
N TYR A 142 -8.43 -16.09 4.06
CA TYR A 142 -9.14 -15.17 4.94
C TYR A 142 -10.48 -15.72 5.42
N ARG A 143 -11.25 -16.38 4.53
CA ARG A 143 -12.50 -17.05 4.90
C ARG A 143 -12.26 -18.22 5.87
N GLU A 144 -11.16 -18.94 5.68
CA GLU A 144 -10.78 -20.09 6.51
C GLU A 144 -9.99 -19.72 7.77
N LYS A 145 -9.62 -18.43 7.93
CA LYS A 145 -8.69 -17.95 8.97
C LYS A 145 -7.37 -18.73 8.96
N SER A 146 -6.88 -19.00 7.76
CA SER A 146 -5.65 -19.75 7.50
C SER A 146 -4.56 -18.84 6.95
N ARG A 147 -3.33 -19.08 7.39
CA ARG A 147 -2.14 -18.47 6.82
C ARG A 147 -1.99 -18.80 5.33
N TYR A 148 -2.30 -20.04 4.98
CA TYR A 148 -1.98 -20.63 3.69
C TYR A 148 -3.10 -20.41 2.68
N PHE A 149 -2.74 -20.54 1.41
CA PHE A 149 -3.68 -20.68 0.31
C PHE A 149 -4.28 -22.11 0.31
N PRO A 150 -5.40 -22.39 -0.40
CA PRO A 150 -6.03 -23.72 -0.39
C PRO A 150 -5.12 -24.88 -0.82
N ASP A 151 -4.06 -24.60 -1.57
CA ASP A 151 -3.03 -25.57 -1.98
C ASP A 151 -1.82 -25.63 -1.02
N ASN A 152 -1.99 -25.12 0.20
CA ASN A 152 -0.96 -25.02 1.25
C ASN A 152 0.22 -24.09 0.94
N ARG A 153 0.16 -23.26 -0.11
CA ARG A 153 1.23 -22.30 -0.39
C ARG A 153 1.16 -21.08 0.54
N ASP A 154 2.33 -20.56 0.89
CA ASP A 154 2.48 -19.25 1.52
C ASP A 154 2.72 -18.21 0.40
N LEU A 155 1.76 -17.29 0.20
CA LEU A 155 1.86 -16.25 -0.83
C LEU A 155 3.10 -15.37 -0.62
N ASN A 156 3.47 -15.08 0.63
CA ASN A 156 4.61 -14.24 0.98
C ASN A 156 5.96 -14.97 0.81
N ARG A 157 5.96 -16.22 0.34
CA ARG A 157 7.15 -16.97 -0.09
C ARG A 157 7.14 -17.26 -1.59
N SER A 158 6.07 -16.89 -2.27
CA SER A 158 5.86 -17.20 -3.68
C SER A 158 6.18 -16.01 -4.60
N PHE A 159 6.53 -14.83 -4.07
CA PHE A 159 6.95 -13.68 -4.88
C PHE A 159 8.31 -13.94 -5.57
N PRO A 160 8.51 -13.52 -6.83
CA PRO A 160 7.61 -12.73 -7.68
C PRO A 160 6.52 -13.53 -8.41
N GLY A 161 6.42 -14.84 -8.18
CA GLY A 161 5.48 -15.74 -8.84
C GLY A 161 6.04 -16.30 -10.16
N THR A 162 5.22 -17.07 -10.86
CA THR A 162 5.52 -17.55 -12.22
C THR A 162 4.29 -17.39 -13.09
N SER A 163 4.44 -16.87 -14.31
CA SER A 163 3.30 -16.60 -15.20
C SER A 163 2.55 -17.84 -15.67
N LYS A 164 3.16 -19.03 -15.53
CA LYS A 164 2.56 -20.34 -15.79
C LYS A 164 2.23 -21.10 -14.50
N GLY A 165 2.39 -20.47 -13.34
CA GLY A 165 2.08 -21.07 -12.05
C GLY A 165 0.59 -21.00 -11.74
N SER A 166 0.22 -21.60 -10.61
CA SER A 166 -1.18 -21.68 -10.15
C SER A 166 -1.69 -20.41 -9.47
N THR A 167 -0.96 -19.29 -9.54
CA THR A 167 -1.30 -17.94 -9.02
C THR A 167 -0.50 -16.90 -9.78
#